data_AF-A0A5J6U133-F1
#
_entry.id   AF-A0A5J6U133-F1
#
_cell.length_a   1.000
_cell.length_b   1.000
_cell.length_c   1.000
_cell.angle_alpha   90.00
_cell.angle_beta   90.00
_cell.angle_gamma   90.00
#
_symmetry.space_group_name_H-M   'P 1'
#
loop_
_entity.id
_entity.type
_entity.pdbx_description
1 polymer ?
#
loop_
_entity_poly.entity_id
_entity_poly.type
_entity_poly.pdbx_seq_one_letter_code
_entity_poly.pdbx_strand_id
1 'polypeptide(L)'
;MIDETLVMYGGGAEGAARRMLPKLPDGCFAPVDLDALGEAAGRGLRQVVLVAGLADQAAIVGPVLGEITADMAGDADGGAALAAEVAAADPGRAYALWEAAGRLGPCGRELCRRTAEELERRAASVAAQVVLLDAAGERMVGMFGRMAR
;
A
#
# COMPACT_ATOMS: atom_id res chain seq x y z
N MET A 1 -0.02 26.83 -5.62
CA MET A 1 -0.59 26.40 -4.33
C MET A 1 -0.34 24.91 -4.29
N ILE A 2 0.43 24.40 -3.32
CA ILE A 2 0.55 22.95 -3.19
C ILE A 2 -0.75 22.50 -2.54
N ASP A 3 -1.48 21.62 -3.20
CA ASP A 3 -2.64 20.98 -2.60
C ASP A 3 -2.15 20.22 -1.35
N GLU A 4 -2.87 20.35 -0.23
CA GLU A 4 -2.48 19.72 1.04
C GLU A 4 -2.45 18.18 0.94
N THR A 5 -3.01 17.62 -0.13
CA THR A 5 -3.12 16.19 -0.43
C THR A 5 -2.43 15.83 -1.74
N LEU A 6 -1.60 14.78 -1.68
CA LEU A 6 -1.00 14.09 -2.81
C LEU A 6 -1.58 12.68 -2.89
N VAL A 7 -2.03 12.27 -4.06
CA VAL A 7 -2.47 10.91 -4.36
C VAL A 7 -1.42 10.26 -5.25
N MET A 8 -0.67 9.32 -4.68
CA MET A 8 0.27 8.50 -5.43
C MET A 8 -0.45 7.24 -5.94
N TYR A 9 -0.16 6.83 -7.17
CA TYR A 9 -0.69 5.58 -7.73
C TYR A 9 0.40 4.65 -8.25
N GLY A 10 0.21 3.36 -8.02
CA GLY A 10 1.03 2.29 -8.61
C GLY A 10 0.74 2.05 -10.09
N GLY A 11 1.47 1.12 -10.70
CA GLY A 11 1.30 0.79 -12.12
C GLY A 11 -0.14 0.40 -12.48
N GLY A 12 -0.76 1.12 -13.42
CA GLY A 12 -2.15 0.87 -13.84
C GLY A 12 -3.24 1.33 -12.87
N ALA A 13 -2.88 1.87 -11.70
CA ALA A 13 -3.84 2.23 -10.65
C ALA A 13 -4.42 3.66 -10.78
N GLU A 14 -3.98 4.48 -11.75
CA GLU A 14 -4.43 5.87 -11.90
C GLU A 14 -5.96 5.97 -11.99
N GLY A 15 -6.58 5.15 -12.84
CA GLY A 15 -8.04 5.15 -13.01
C GLY A 15 -8.77 4.78 -11.73
N ALA A 16 -8.25 3.84 -10.94
CA ALA A 16 -8.82 3.47 -9.66
C ALA A 16 -8.66 4.60 -8.63
N ALA A 17 -7.49 5.22 -8.54
CA ALA A 17 -7.22 6.35 -7.66
C ALA A 17 -8.20 7.52 -7.93
N ARG A 18 -8.37 7.90 -9.19
CA ARG A 18 -9.30 8.98 -9.59
C ARG A 18 -10.75 8.65 -9.27
N ARG A 19 -11.18 7.39 -9.44
CA ARG A 19 -12.53 6.96 -9.06
C ARG A 19 -12.76 6.96 -7.55
N MET A 20 -11.74 6.65 -6.76
CA MET A 20 -11.82 6.66 -5.29
C MET A 20 -11.85 8.08 -4.72
N LEU A 21 -11.21 9.05 -5.38
CA LEU A 21 -11.09 10.43 -4.93
C LEU A 21 -11.55 11.45 -6.00
N PRO A 22 -12.79 11.34 -6.52
CA PRO A 22 -13.23 12.06 -7.72
C PRO A 22 -13.41 13.57 -7.52
N LYS A 23 -13.29 14.07 -6.28
CA LYS A 23 -13.43 15.48 -5.93
C LYS A 23 -12.09 16.21 -5.87
N LEU A 24 -10.97 15.48 -5.90
CA LEU A 24 -9.65 16.10 -5.88
C LEU A 24 -9.28 16.65 -7.27
N PRO A 25 -8.59 17.79 -7.34
CA PRO A 25 -8.02 18.30 -8.60
C PRO A 25 -7.09 17.29 -9.27
N ASP A 26 -6.98 17.35 -10.60
CA ASP A 26 -6.07 16.47 -11.37
C ASP A 26 -4.61 16.59 -10.94
N GLY A 27 -4.18 17.78 -10.50
CA GLY A 27 -2.83 18.04 -10.02
C GLY A 27 -2.47 17.33 -8.72
N CYS A 28 -3.44 16.78 -8.00
CA CYS A 28 -3.19 15.95 -6.82
C CYS A 28 -2.70 14.54 -7.18
N PHE A 29 -2.87 14.07 -8.41
CA PHE A 29 -2.58 12.68 -8.79
C PHE A 29 -1.22 12.57 -9.48
N ALA A 30 -0.36 11.70 -8.96
CA ALA A 30 0.95 11.41 -9.55
C ALA A 30 1.30 9.92 -9.43
N PRO A 31 2.14 9.38 -10.34
CA PRO A 31 2.73 8.07 -10.14
C PRO A 31 3.50 8.02 -8.82
N VAL A 32 3.69 6.82 -8.27
CA VAL A 32 4.50 6.65 -7.06
C VAL A 32 5.94 7.12 -7.30
N ASP A 33 6.37 8.07 -6.48
CA ASP A 33 7.73 8.62 -6.47
C ASP A 33 8.07 9.05 -5.03
N LEU A 34 8.97 8.30 -4.40
CA LEU A 34 9.33 8.49 -3.00
C LEU A 34 10.25 9.70 -2.78
N ASP A 35 11.01 10.10 -3.79
CA ASP A 35 11.87 11.27 -3.72
C ASP A 35 11.01 12.54 -3.84
N ALA A 36 10.10 12.56 -4.81
CA ALA A 36 9.13 13.65 -4.97
C ALA A 36 8.20 13.81 -3.74
N LEU A 37 7.83 12.71 -3.09
CA LEU A 37 7.09 12.73 -1.82
C LEU A 37 7.88 13.48 -0.72
N GLY A 38 9.16 13.17 -0.55
CA GLY A 38 10.02 13.82 0.43
C GLY A 38 10.13 15.32 0.19
N GLU A 39 10.29 15.73 -1.06
CA GLU A 39 10.30 17.14 -1.42
C GLU A 39 8.95 17.84 -1.17
N ALA A 40 7.83 17.18 -1.52
CA ALA A 40 6.50 17.73 -1.31
C ALA A 40 6.22 17.94 0.19
N ALA A 41 6.64 16.99 1.04
CA ALA A 41 6.59 17.14 2.50
C ALA A 41 7.37 18.38 2.96
N GLY A 42 8.59 18.58 2.44
CA GLY A 42 9.40 19.78 2.72
C GLY A 42 8.75 21.10 2.29
N ARG A 43 7.77 21.05 1.39
CA ARG A 43 7.00 22.22 0.91
C ARG A 43 5.60 22.35 1.54
N GLY A 44 5.29 21.55 2.56
CA GLY A 44 4.05 21.68 3.35
C GLY A 44 2.91 20.74 2.96
N LEU A 45 3.20 19.64 2.24
CA LEU A 45 2.24 18.55 2.07
C LEU A 45 1.78 18.04 3.46
N ARG A 46 0.48 17.79 3.62
CA ARG A 46 -0.09 17.31 4.91
C ARG A 46 -0.62 15.89 4.83
N GLN A 47 -0.99 15.44 3.64
CA GLN A 47 -1.60 14.14 3.43
C GLN A 47 -1.05 13.47 2.17
N VAL A 48 -0.77 12.17 2.27
CA VAL A 48 -0.49 11.31 1.13
C VAL A 48 -1.47 10.14 1.12
N VAL A 49 -2.06 9.85 -0.04
CA VAL A 49 -2.86 8.66 -0.29
C VAL A 49 -2.14 7.82 -1.35
N LEU A 50 -1.72 6.61 -1.00
CA LEU A 50 -1.18 5.65 -1.96
C LEU A 50 -2.28 4.67 -2.39
N VAL A 51 -2.53 4.55 -3.69
CA VAL A 51 -3.44 3.57 -4.28
C VAL A 51 -2.64 2.65 -5.18
N ALA A 52 -2.37 1.41 -4.75
CA ALA A 52 -1.43 0.56 -5.47
C ALA A 52 -1.66 -0.95 -5.25
N GLY A 53 -1.09 -1.76 -6.13
CA GLY A 53 -1.10 -3.22 -6.00
C GLY A 53 -0.06 -3.73 -5.01
N LEU A 54 -0.05 -5.05 -4.79
CA LEU A 54 0.87 -5.70 -3.86
C LEU A 54 2.33 -5.50 -4.27
N ALA A 55 2.64 -5.55 -5.57
CA ALA A 55 4.01 -5.37 -6.08
C ALA A 55 4.58 -3.98 -5.77
N ASP A 56 3.80 -2.92 -6.00
CA ASP A 56 4.22 -1.54 -5.72
C ASP A 56 4.46 -1.34 -4.23
N GLN A 57 3.56 -1.85 -3.37
CA GLN A 57 3.71 -1.73 -1.93
C GLN A 57 4.94 -2.52 -1.42
N ALA A 58 5.15 -3.74 -1.92
CA ALA A 58 6.33 -4.55 -1.58
C ALA A 58 7.64 -3.88 -2.03
N ALA A 59 7.65 -3.14 -3.14
CA ALA A 59 8.81 -2.34 -3.56
C ALA A 59 9.13 -1.19 -2.59
N ILE A 60 8.13 -0.66 -1.87
CA ILE A 60 8.31 0.40 -0.87
C ILE A 60 8.85 -0.17 0.45
N VAL A 61 8.27 -1.26 0.95
CA VAL A 61 8.59 -1.81 2.28
C VAL A 61 9.65 -2.91 2.28
N GLY A 62 10.05 -3.40 1.11
CA GLY A 62 11.02 -4.47 0.96
C GLY A 62 10.42 -5.89 1.14
N PRO A 63 11.27 -6.91 1.34
CA PRO A 63 10.87 -8.32 1.32
C PRO A 63 10.19 -8.77 2.63
N VAL A 64 9.04 -8.18 2.94
CA VAL A 64 8.31 -8.41 4.21
C VAL A 64 7.12 -9.38 4.07
N LEU A 65 6.77 -9.83 2.87
CA LEU A 65 5.53 -10.60 2.65
C LEU A 65 5.50 -11.92 3.41
N GLY A 66 6.64 -12.63 3.47
CA GLY A 66 6.76 -13.86 4.26
C GLY A 66 6.59 -13.60 5.77
N GLU A 67 7.21 -12.54 6.27
CA GLU A 67 7.09 -12.12 7.69
C GLU A 67 5.65 -11.75 8.04
N ILE A 68 5.00 -10.91 7.22
CA ILE A 68 3.58 -10.57 7.36
C ILE A 68 2.72 -11.84 7.41
N THR A 69 3.02 -12.81 6.55
CA THR A 69 2.27 -14.07 6.50
C THR A 69 2.44 -14.86 7.79
N ALA A 70 3.66 -14.96 8.32
CA ALA A 70 3.92 -15.65 9.58
C ALA A 70 3.19 -14.97 10.74
N ASP A 71 3.30 -13.65 10.84
CA ASP A 71 2.67 -12.85 11.90
C ASP A 71 1.14 -12.98 11.88
N MET A 72 0.54 -12.94 10.68
CA MET A 72 -0.92 -12.94 10.52
C MET A 72 -1.54 -14.35 10.47
N ALA A 73 -0.73 -15.40 10.24
CA ALA A 73 -1.21 -16.78 10.27
C ALA A 73 -1.57 -17.23 11.69
N GLY A 74 -0.84 -16.74 12.70
CA GLY A 74 -0.93 -17.18 14.10
C GLY A 74 -0.46 -18.63 14.28
N ASP A 75 -0.81 -19.26 15.41
CA ASP A 75 -0.46 -20.65 15.75
C ASP A 75 -1.25 -21.71 14.93
N ALA A 76 -1.88 -21.32 13.82
CA ALA A 76 -2.63 -22.25 13.00
C ALA A 76 -1.67 -23.18 12.25
N ASP A 77 -1.98 -24.48 12.26
CA ASP A 77 -1.25 -25.48 11.47
C ASP A 77 -1.16 -25.04 10.00
N GLY A 78 0.07 -24.96 9.48
CA GLY A 78 0.37 -24.55 8.10
C GLY A 78 0.79 -23.10 7.91
N GLY A 79 0.73 -22.24 8.93
CA GLY A 79 1.16 -20.84 8.84
C GLY A 79 2.62 -20.65 8.43
N ALA A 80 3.53 -21.43 9.01
CA ALA A 80 4.96 -21.38 8.69
C ALA A 80 5.27 -21.84 7.25
N ALA A 81 4.57 -22.86 6.75
CA ALA A 81 4.74 -23.35 5.38
C ALA A 81 4.27 -22.30 4.37
N LEU A 82 3.08 -21.72 4.59
CA LEU A 82 2.57 -20.63 3.75
C LEU A 82 3.50 -19.42 3.76
N ALA A 83 4.04 -19.05 4.93
CA ALA A 83 4.98 -17.94 5.04
C ALA A 83 6.26 -18.17 4.22
N ALA A 84 6.81 -19.38 4.25
CA ALA A 84 7.98 -19.75 3.45
C ALA A 84 7.68 -19.72 1.94
N GLU A 85 6.51 -20.23 1.52
CA GLU A 85 6.09 -20.16 0.12
C GLU A 85 5.91 -18.71 -0.36
N VAL A 86 5.29 -17.87 0.47
CA VAL A 86 5.10 -16.43 0.16
C VAL A 86 6.44 -15.70 0.11
N ALA A 87 7.38 -16.01 1.01
CA ALA A 87 8.71 -15.37 1.03
C ALA A 87 9.51 -15.63 -0.26
N ALA A 88 9.30 -16.77 -0.91
CA ALA A 88 9.97 -17.16 -2.14
C ALA A 88 9.20 -16.77 -3.42
N ALA A 89 7.96 -16.30 -3.29
CA ALA A 89 7.08 -15.99 -4.40
C ALA A 89 7.29 -14.58 -4.96
N ASP A 90 7.05 -14.41 -6.26
CA ASP A 90 6.81 -13.07 -6.80
C ASP A 90 5.50 -12.47 -6.23
N PRO A 91 5.31 -11.14 -6.29
CA PRO A 91 4.12 -10.48 -5.76
C PRO A 91 2.77 -11.02 -6.25
N GLY A 92 2.67 -11.41 -7.52
CA GLY A 92 1.43 -11.95 -8.08
C GLY A 92 1.11 -13.32 -7.49
N ARG A 93 2.12 -14.18 -7.38
CA ARG A 93 1.98 -15.50 -6.75
C ARG A 93 1.70 -15.39 -5.24
N ALA A 94 2.35 -14.46 -4.54
CA ALA A 94 2.11 -14.16 -3.13
C ALA A 94 0.66 -13.73 -2.87
N TYR A 95 0.12 -12.84 -3.72
CA TYR A 95 -1.30 -12.46 -3.65
C TYR A 95 -2.21 -13.68 -3.77
N ALA A 96 -1.99 -14.54 -4.77
CA ALA A 96 -2.81 -15.73 -5.00
C ALA A 96 -2.71 -16.73 -3.83
N LEU A 97 -1.54 -16.85 -3.20
CA LEU A 97 -1.36 -17.68 -1.99
C LEU A 97 -2.20 -17.14 -0.82
N TRP A 98 -2.16 -15.84 -0.56
CA TRP A 98 -2.99 -15.22 0.48
C TRP A 98 -4.47 -15.36 0.19
N GLU A 99 -4.90 -15.18 -1.04
CA GLU A 99 -6.30 -15.34 -1.44
C GLU A 99 -6.77 -16.78 -1.24
N ALA A 100 -6.02 -17.77 -1.74
CA ALA A 100 -6.34 -19.19 -1.60
C ALA A 100 -6.39 -19.64 -0.13
N ALA A 101 -5.53 -19.07 0.72
CA ALA A 101 -5.50 -19.35 2.16
C ALA A 101 -6.54 -18.56 2.98
N GLY A 102 -7.34 -17.69 2.35
CA GLY A 102 -8.29 -16.81 3.05
C GLY A 102 -7.61 -15.76 3.94
N ARG A 103 -6.34 -15.41 3.65
CA ARG A 103 -5.52 -14.49 4.44
C ARG A 103 -5.38 -13.09 3.83
N LEU A 104 -6.01 -12.84 2.68
CA LEU A 104 -5.90 -11.56 1.97
C LEU A 104 -6.30 -10.34 2.84
N GLY A 105 -7.33 -10.48 3.68
CA GLY A 105 -7.77 -9.39 4.57
C GLY A 105 -6.71 -9.01 5.62
N PRO A 106 -6.34 -9.93 6.54
CA PRO A 106 -5.31 -9.66 7.55
C PRO A 106 -3.95 -9.27 6.95
N CYS A 107 -3.42 -10.06 6.01
CA CYS A 107 -2.12 -9.79 5.41
C CYS A 107 -2.11 -8.50 4.58
N GLY A 108 -3.18 -8.24 3.82
CA GLY A 108 -3.30 -7.02 3.02
C GLY A 108 -3.38 -5.76 3.87
N ARG A 109 -4.14 -5.78 4.97
CA ARG A 109 -4.18 -4.66 5.93
C ARG A 109 -2.82 -4.42 6.58
N GLU A 110 -2.12 -5.49 6.94
CA GLU A 110 -0.80 -5.40 7.55
C GLU A 110 0.26 -4.86 6.58
N LEU A 111 0.21 -5.26 5.30
CA LEU A 111 1.02 -4.65 4.25
C LEU A 111 0.75 -3.15 4.13
N CYS A 112 -0.53 -2.73 4.04
CA CYS A 112 -0.89 -1.31 4.02
C CYS A 112 -0.38 -0.55 5.24
N ARG A 113 -0.40 -1.16 6.43
CA ARG A 113 0.12 -0.56 7.66
C ARG A 113 1.62 -0.28 7.55
N ARG A 114 2.42 -1.31 7.21
CA ARG A 114 3.87 -1.17 7.05
C ARG A 114 4.22 -0.17 5.96
N THR A 115 3.47 -0.15 4.86
CA THR A 115 3.67 0.85 3.80
C THR A 115 3.33 2.26 4.28
N ALA A 116 2.24 2.45 5.01
CA ALA A 116 1.90 3.77 5.56
C ALA A 116 3.00 4.28 6.49
N GLU A 117 3.52 3.43 7.38
CA GLU A 117 4.61 3.76 8.29
C GLU A 117 5.89 4.14 7.55
N GLU A 118 6.22 3.41 6.48
CA GLU A 118 7.37 3.71 5.64
C GLU A 118 7.21 5.06 4.90
N LEU A 119 6.01 5.39 4.43
CA LEU A 119 5.72 6.69 3.83
C LEU A 119 5.84 7.82 4.85
N GLU A 120 5.26 7.67 6.05
CA GLU A 120 5.35 8.67 7.12
C GLU A 120 6.81 8.85 7.60
N ARG A 121 7.61 7.77 7.61
CA ARG A 121 9.04 7.83 7.93
C ARG A 121 9.84 8.66 6.91
N ARG A 122 9.51 8.56 5.62
CA ARG A 122 10.15 9.32 4.53
C ARG A 122 9.65 10.75 4.44
N ALA A 123 8.40 10.99 4.82
CA ALA A 123 7.71 12.26 4.71
C ALA A 123 7.23 12.73 6.09
N ALA A 124 8.17 13.26 6.88
CA ALA A 124 7.88 13.67 8.25
C ALA A 124 6.70 14.66 8.31
N SER A 125 5.79 14.44 9.26
CA SER A 125 4.56 15.23 9.47
C SER A 125 3.47 15.10 8.40
N VAL A 126 3.60 14.17 7.46
CA VAL A 126 2.53 13.80 6.53
C VAL A 126 1.69 12.67 7.12
N ALA A 127 0.36 12.78 7.03
CA ALA A 127 -0.54 11.67 7.33
C ALA A 127 -0.65 10.75 6.10
N ALA A 128 -0.30 9.47 6.26
CA ALA A 128 -0.41 8.49 5.18
C ALA A 128 -1.71 7.67 5.26
N GLN A 129 -2.31 7.45 4.09
CA GLN A 129 -3.33 6.42 3.85
C GLN A 129 -2.88 5.55 2.67
N VAL A 130 -2.99 4.24 2.82
CA VAL A 130 -2.58 3.27 1.82
C VAL A 130 -3.76 2.36 1.51
N VAL A 131 -4.00 2.15 0.22
CA VAL A 131 -5.03 1.29 -0.34
C VAL A 131 -4.35 0.19 -1.16
N LEU A 132 -4.65 -1.06 -0.81
CA LEU A 132 -4.29 -2.24 -1.59
C LEU A 132 -5.41 -2.56 -2.57
N LEU A 133 -5.06 -2.64 -3.85
CA LEU A 133 -5.94 -3.10 -4.91
C LEU A 133 -5.83 -4.62 -5.13
N ASP A 134 -6.87 -5.21 -5.72
CA ASP A 134 -6.82 -6.57 -6.23
C ASP A 134 -5.84 -6.70 -7.41
N ALA A 135 -5.57 -7.94 -7.83
CA ALA A 135 -4.64 -8.23 -8.92
C ALA A 135 -5.03 -7.59 -10.26
N ALA A 136 -6.31 -7.24 -10.46
CA ALA A 136 -6.80 -6.53 -11.64
C ALA A 136 -6.64 -5.00 -11.54
N GLY A 137 -6.30 -4.47 -10.36
CA GLY A 137 -6.20 -3.03 -10.13
C GLY A 137 -7.57 -2.33 -10.09
N GLU A 138 -8.66 -3.06 -9.86
CA GLU A 138 -10.02 -2.53 -10.00
C GLU A 138 -10.71 -2.30 -8.66
N ARG A 139 -10.46 -3.17 -7.67
CA ARG A 139 -11.18 -3.15 -6.39
C ARG A 139 -10.21 -3.02 -5.22
N MET A 140 -10.64 -2.29 -4.20
CA MET A 140 -9.94 -2.24 -2.91
C MET A 140 -10.12 -3.57 -2.17
N VAL A 141 -9.01 -4.14 -1.71
CA VAL A 141 -8.99 -5.36 -0.87
C VAL A 141 -8.43 -5.11 0.53
N GLY A 142 -7.68 -4.02 0.70
CA GLY A 142 -7.13 -3.61 2.00
C GLY A 142 -6.95 -2.10 2.07
N MET A 143 -7.00 -1.57 3.28
CA MET A 143 -6.71 -0.16 3.54
C MET A 143 -6.17 0.02 4.96
N PHE A 144 -5.19 0.90 5.11
CA PHE A 144 -4.71 1.39 6.39
C PHE A 144 -4.42 2.89 6.33
N GLY A 145 -4.49 3.57 7.47
CA GLY A 145 -4.01 4.93 7.64
C GLY A 145 -5.08 5.89 8.13
N ARG A 146 -4.71 7.17 8.19
CA ARG A 146 -5.53 8.24 8.75
C ARG A 146 -5.57 9.44 7.81
N MET A 147 -6.65 10.21 7.87
CA MET A 147 -6.74 11.49 7.18
C MET A 147 -6.11 12.59 8.04
N ALA A 148 -5.50 13.58 7.38
CA ALA A 148 -5.03 14.77 8.07
C ALA A 148 -6.23 15.49 8.72
N ARG A 149 -6.05 15.99 9.94
CA ARG A 149 -7.04 16.82 10.65
C ARG A 149 -6.80 18.29 10.41
#